data_AF-A0A433SH89-F1
#
_entry.id   AF-A0A433SH89-F1
#
_cell.length_a   1.000
_cell.length_b   1.000
_cell.length_c   1.000
_cell.angle_alpha   90.00
_cell.angle_beta   90.00
_cell.angle_gamma   90.00
#
_symmetry.space_group_name_H-M   'P 1'
#
loop_
_entity.id
_entity.type
_entity.pdbx_description
1 polymer ?
#
loop_
_entity_poly.entity_id
_entity_poly.type
_entity_poly.pdbx_seq_one_letter_code
_entity_poly.pdbx_strand_id
1 'polypeptide(L)'
;MKKWIQASSLAFMLAVAPLSFAQTPSAASLDLARQMVELQRGPEQDALLVDLANGLSTRLSVKWAERIVQGVPQEKRAQITDKLDAELDIFYNDVLKILRAESPKVESDYLVMQYAQQFTESELKELVALFNSPAFKKYQELSPKLAEGYVSRLVENSRIAIQDRQGALDAKASTIVNSAK
;
A
#
# COMPACT_ATOMS: atom_id res chain seq x y z
N MET A 1 32.28 -20.38 50.85
CA MET A 1 33.74 -20.28 50.64
C MET A 1 34.10 -21.05 49.37
N LYS A 2 34.53 -20.34 48.31
CA LYS A 2 35.68 -20.64 47.42
C LYS A 2 35.54 -19.74 46.18
N LYS A 3 36.23 -18.59 46.23
CA LYS A 3 36.39 -17.66 45.12
C LYS A 3 37.34 -18.29 44.11
N TRP A 4 36.94 -18.35 42.83
CA TRP A 4 37.88 -18.44 41.71
C TRP A 4 37.55 -17.29 40.76
N ILE A 5 38.34 -16.23 40.92
CA ILE A 5 38.47 -15.13 39.99
C ILE A 5 39.37 -15.67 38.88
N GLN A 6 38.86 -15.75 37.65
CA GLN A 6 39.71 -15.65 36.48
C GLN A 6 39.07 -14.66 35.52
N ALA A 7 39.79 -13.55 35.35
CA ALA A 7 39.56 -12.55 34.36
C ALA A 7 39.71 -13.17 32.97
N SER A 8 38.75 -12.90 32.10
CA SER A 8 38.92 -13.01 30.66
C SER A 8 38.22 -11.80 30.05
N SER A 9 39.07 -10.80 29.82
CA SER A 9 39.02 -9.84 28.72
C SER A 9 37.63 -9.50 28.19
N LEU A 10 37.10 -8.39 28.68
CA LEU A 10 36.07 -7.61 28.03
C LEU A 10 36.61 -7.12 26.67
N ALA A 11 36.45 -7.94 25.62
CA ALA A 11 36.57 -7.47 24.25
C ALA A 11 35.34 -6.60 23.97
N PHE A 12 35.47 -5.31 24.26
CA PHE A 12 34.56 -4.29 23.78
C PHE A 12 34.74 -4.24 22.25
N MET A 13 34.03 -5.12 21.53
CA MET A 13 33.78 -4.93 20.11
C MET A 13 33.04 -3.60 20.00
N LEU A 14 33.75 -2.54 19.59
CA LEU A 14 33.09 -1.39 19.00
C LEU A 14 32.27 -1.95 17.83
N ALA A 15 30.97 -2.05 18.02
CA ALA A 15 30.05 -1.99 16.92
C ALA A 15 30.32 -0.64 16.25
N VAL A 16 31.10 -0.66 15.17
CA VAL A 16 31.08 0.42 14.19
C VAL A 16 29.68 0.36 13.61
N ALA A 17 28.74 1.06 14.24
CA ALA A 17 27.58 1.53 13.51
C ALA A 17 28.16 2.28 12.30
N PRO A 18 27.80 1.95 11.05
CA PRO A 18 28.17 2.80 9.95
C PRO A 18 27.66 4.19 10.32
N LEU A 19 28.58 5.12 10.56
CA LEU A 19 28.26 6.52 10.54
C LEU A 19 27.74 6.75 9.13
N SER A 20 26.42 6.78 8.97
CA SER A 20 25.76 7.32 7.79
C SER A 20 26.08 8.81 7.74
N PHE A 21 27.33 9.13 7.41
CA PHE A 21 27.67 10.43 6.87
C PHE A 21 26.79 10.57 5.64
N ALA A 22 26.03 11.66 5.56
CA ALA A 22 25.35 12.07 4.36
C ALA A 22 26.41 12.32 3.27
N GLN A 23 26.90 11.25 2.67
CA GLN A 23 27.72 11.29 1.48
C GLN A 23 26.76 11.70 0.36
N THR A 24 27.10 12.77 -0.35
CA THR A 24 26.45 13.07 -1.62
C THR A 24 26.49 11.80 -2.47
N PRO A 25 25.35 11.29 -2.94
CA PRO A 25 25.33 10.02 -3.66
C PRO A 25 26.26 10.05 -4.86
N SER A 26 27.01 8.96 -5.07
CA SER A 26 27.87 8.81 -6.23
C SER A 26 27.02 8.74 -7.52
N ALA A 27 27.65 9.00 -8.67
CA ALA A 27 26.98 8.82 -9.96
C ALA A 27 26.49 7.36 -10.14
N ALA A 28 27.27 6.38 -9.68
CA ALA A 28 26.91 4.97 -9.75
C ALA A 28 25.71 4.64 -8.83
N SER A 29 25.65 5.19 -7.62
CA SER A 29 24.48 5.06 -6.74
C SER A 29 23.23 5.66 -7.38
N LEU A 30 23.34 6.81 -8.03
CA LEU A 30 22.21 7.43 -8.74
C LEU A 30 21.74 6.58 -9.93
N ASP A 31 22.66 5.96 -10.68
CA ASP A 31 22.31 5.06 -11.79
C ASP A 31 21.61 3.79 -11.31
N LEU A 32 22.09 3.19 -10.22
CA LEU A 32 21.43 2.02 -9.61
C LEU A 32 20.08 2.38 -8.99
N ALA A 33 19.97 3.55 -8.36
CA ALA A 33 18.70 4.06 -7.83
C ALA A 33 17.67 4.27 -8.95
N ARG A 34 18.08 4.83 -10.11
CA ARG A 34 17.20 4.92 -11.29
C ARG A 34 16.72 3.55 -11.73
N GLN A 35 17.61 2.57 -11.86
CA GLN A 35 17.23 1.19 -12.20
C GLN A 35 16.24 0.60 -11.19
N MET A 36 16.43 0.86 -9.89
CA MET A 36 15.50 0.41 -8.86
C MET A 36 14.11 1.02 -9.03
N VAL A 37 14.03 2.33 -9.26
CA VAL A 37 12.76 3.02 -9.53
C VAL A 37 12.08 2.44 -10.77
N GLU A 38 12.82 2.23 -11.86
CA GLU A 38 12.30 1.57 -13.08
C GLU A 38 11.78 0.16 -12.81
N LEU A 39 12.50 -0.64 -12.01
CA LEU A 39 12.10 -2.02 -11.68
C LEU A 39 10.86 -2.09 -10.77
N GLN A 40 10.54 -1.00 -10.08
CA GLN A 40 9.34 -0.86 -9.26
C GLN A 40 8.15 -0.28 -10.03
N ARG A 41 8.38 0.29 -11.22
CA ARG A 41 7.27 0.68 -12.10
C ARG A 41 6.48 -0.56 -12.46
N GLY A 42 5.21 -0.54 -12.07
CA GLY A 42 4.31 -1.66 -12.30
C GLY A 42 2.86 -1.25 -12.12
N PRO A 43 1.93 -2.19 -12.36
CA PRO A 43 0.48 -1.93 -12.26
C PRO A 43 0.05 -1.38 -10.89
N GLU A 44 0.76 -1.76 -9.82
CA GLU A 44 0.49 -1.28 -8.46
C GLU A 44 0.71 0.24 -8.33
N GLN A 45 1.69 0.80 -9.05
CA GLN A 45 1.93 2.23 -9.00
C GLN A 45 0.83 3.03 -9.72
N ASP A 46 0.33 2.55 -10.86
CA ASP A 46 -0.84 3.18 -11.52
C ASP A 46 -2.10 3.03 -10.66
N ALA A 47 -2.27 1.89 -9.99
CA ALA A 47 -3.37 1.68 -9.04
C ALA A 47 -3.36 2.71 -7.90
N LEU A 48 -2.18 3.09 -7.37
CA LEU A 48 -2.07 4.16 -6.37
C LEU A 48 -2.56 5.51 -6.91
N LEU A 49 -2.26 5.84 -8.16
CA LEU A 49 -2.74 7.09 -8.80
C LEU A 49 -4.26 7.06 -8.98
N VAL A 50 -4.80 5.90 -9.40
CA VAL A 50 -6.24 5.67 -9.53
C VAL A 50 -6.94 5.81 -8.18
N ASP A 51 -6.40 5.23 -7.11
CA ASP A 51 -6.95 5.32 -5.76
C ASP A 51 -6.96 6.76 -5.25
N LEU A 52 -5.91 7.55 -5.54
CA LEU A 52 -5.86 8.96 -5.18
C LEU A 52 -6.95 9.77 -5.92
N ALA A 53 -7.11 9.55 -7.23
CA ALA A 53 -8.14 10.19 -8.03
C ALA A 53 -9.56 9.80 -7.58
N ASN A 54 -9.78 8.52 -7.27
CA ASN A 54 -11.03 7.99 -6.72
C ASN A 54 -11.36 8.61 -5.37
N GLY A 55 -10.38 8.70 -4.46
CA GLY A 55 -10.57 9.30 -3.14
C GLY A 55 -10.93 10.78 -3.22
N LEU A 56 -10.33 11.53 -4.14
CA LEU A 56 -10.69 12.94 -4.38
C LEU A 56 -12.13 13.08 -4.93
N SER A 57 -12.49 12.27 -5.92
CA SER A 57 -13.81 12.32 -6.57
C SER A 57 -14.93 11.90 -5.62
N THR A 58 -14.70 10.85 -4.82
CA THR A 58 -15.65 10.38 -3.80
C THR A 58 -15.95 11.46 -2.77
N ARG A 59 -14.93 12.19 -2.29
CA ARG A 59 -15.13 13.29 -1.33
C ARG A 59 -16.00 14.41 -1.90
N LEU A 60 -15.82 14.75 -3.18
CA LEU A 60 -16.64 15.76 -3.85
C LEU A 60 -18.06 15.26 -4.09
N SER A 61 -18.22 13.99 -4.51
CA SER A 61 -19.53 13.36 -4.69
C SER A 61 -20.37 13.45 -3.41
N VAL A 62 -19.81 13.02 -2.26
CA VAL A 62 -20.51 13.10 -0.96
C VAL A 62 -20.90 14.54 -0.61
N LYS A 63 -19.96 15.48 -0.72
CA LYS A 63 -20.21 16.91 -0.43
C LYS A 63 -21.37 17.47 -1.26
N TRP A 64 -21.42 17.14 -2.55
CA TRP A 64 -22.44 17.68 -3.44
C TRP A 64 -23.76 16.93 -3.35
N ALA A 65 -23.76 15.64 -3.06
CA ALA A 65 -24.97 14.87 -2.76
C ALA A 65 -25.74 15.47 -1.56
N GLU A 66 -25.03 15.82 -0.48
CA GLU A 66 -25.62 16.51 0.67
C GLU A 66 -26.26 17.85 0.26
N ARG A 67 -25.59 18.62 -0.60
CA ARG A 67 -26.09 19.92 -1.07
C ARG A 67 -27.30 19.79 -1.98
N ILE A 68 -27.38 18.74 -2.79
CA ILE A 68 -28.56 18.44 -3.62
C ILE A 68 -29.76 18.11 -2.72
N VAL A 69 -29.57 17.25 -1.72
CA VAL A 69 -30.64 16.87 -0.78
C VAL A 69 -31.20 18.09 -0.04
N GLN A 70 -30.33 19.01 0.38
CA GLN A 70 -30.70 20.20 1.14
C GLN A 70 -31.29 21.33 0.28
N GLY A 71 -30.80 21.51 -0.95
CA GLY A 71 -31.06 22.71 -1.75
C GLY A 71 -31.88 22.52 -3.02
N VAL A 72 -32.15 21.28 -3.44
CA VAL A 72 -32.84 20.99 -4.72
C VAL A 72 -34.21 20.36 -4.48
N PRO A 73 -35.28 20.88 -5.11
CA PRO A 73 -36.61 20.26 -5.08
C PRO A 73 -36.56 18.80 -5.56
N GLN A 74 -37.34 17.92 -4.91
CA GLN A 74 -37.26 16.46 -5.11
C GLN A 74 -37.37 16.05 -6.59
N GLU A 75 -38.29 16.66 -7.32
CA GLU A 75 -38.54 16.42 -8.73
C GLU A 75 -37.37 16.80 -9.66
N LYS A 76 -36.44 17.64 -9.19
CA LYS A 76 -35.25 18.06 -9.94
C LYS A 76 -33.99 17.30 -9.53
N ARG A 77 -34.00 16.59 -8.39
CA ARG A 77 -32.78 15.98 -7.83
C ARG A 77 -32.13 14.99 -8.78
N ALA A 78 -32.89 14.11 -9.43
CA ALA A 78 -32.34 13.12 -10.37
C ALA A 78 -31.58 13.81 -11.52
N GLN A 79 -32.21 14.75 -12.22
CA GLN A 79 -31.58 15.49 -13.31
C GLN A 79 -30.32 16.25 -12.86
N ILE A 80 -30.34 16.85 -11.67
CA ILE A 80 -29.16 17.56 -11.14
C ILE A 80 -28.04 16.58 -10.73
N THR A 81 -28.41 15.41 -10.21
CA THR A 81 -27.45 14.34 -9.87
C THR A 81 -26.75 13.85 -11.13
N ASP A 82 -27.48 13.52 -12.20
CA ASP A 82 -26.88 13.05 -13.45
C ASP A 82 -25.89 14.06 -14.05
N LYS A 83 -26.24 15.35 -14.00
CA LYS A 83 -25.34 16.43 -14.46
C LYS A 83 -24.10 16.54 -13.60
N LEU A 84 -24.24 16.42 -12.30
CA LEU A 84 -23.12 16.46 -11.37
C LEU A 84 -22.22 15.24 -11.56
N ASP A 85 -22.78 14.04 -11.75
CA ASP A 85 -22.03 12.81 -11.96
C ASP A 85 -21.16 12.92 -13.23
N ALA A 86 -21.71 13.48 -14.32
CA ALA A 86 -20.92 13.74 -15.53
C ALA A 86 -19.75 14.70 -15.29
N GLU A 87 -19.93 15.75 -14.49
CA GLU A 87 -18.85 16.68 -14.11
C GLU A 87 -17.83 16.03 -13.17
N LEU A 88 -18.27 15.14 -12.28
CA LEU A 88 -17.39 14.37 -11.39
C LEU A 88 -16.54 13.36 -12.18
N ASP A 89 -17.09 12.75 -13.23
CA ASP A 89 -16.32 11.89 -14.14
C ASP A 89 -15.26 12.68 -14.91
N ILE A 90 -15.59 13.88 -15.40
CA ILE A 90 -14.62 14.77 -16.04
C ILE A 90 -13.51 15.13 -15.04
N PHE A 91 -13.88 15.56 -13.84
CA PHE A 91 -12.93 15.88 -12.77
C PHE A 91 -12.02 14.70 -12.44
N TYR A 92 -12.57 13.49 -12.30
CA TYR A 92 -11.81 12.27 -12.05
C TYR A 92 -10.75 12.05 -13.13
N ASN A 93 -11.16 12.12 -14.40
CA ASN A 93 -10.26 11.90 -15.54
C ASN A 93 -9.16 12.97 -15.61
N ASP A 94 -9.50 14.24 -15.34
CA ASP A 94 -8.55 15.34 -15.31
C ASP A 94 -7.52 15.16 -14.18
N VAL A 95 -7.98 14.81 -12.97
CA VAL A 95 -7.08 14.53 -11.84
C VAL A 95 -6.15 13.36 -12.17
N LEU A 96 -6.67 12.27 -12.72
CA LEU A 96 -5.85 11.12 -13.08
C LEU A 96 -4.80 11.48 -14.14
N LYS A 97 -5.16 12.31 -15.13
CA LYS A 97 -4.23 12.84 -16.13
C LYS A 97 -3.14 13.70 -15.50
N ILE A 98 -3.49 14.58 -14.56
CA ILE A 98 -2.53 15.41 -13.82
C ILE A 98 -1.55 14.53 -13.03
N LEU A 99 -2.07 13.57 -12.26
CA LEU A 99 -1.25 12.67 -11.44
C LEU A 99 -0.28 11.84 -12.30
N ARG A 100 -0.76 11.29 -13.42
CA ARG A 100 0.08 10.55 -14.37
C ARG A 100 1.14 11.43 -15.04
N ALA A 101 0.84 12.69 -15.29
CA ALA A 101 1.81 13.63 -15.87
C ALA A 101 2.92 14.04 -14.87
N GLU A 102 2.60 14.10 -13.58
CA GLU A 102 3.54 14.47 -12.53
C GLU A 102 4.37 13.29 -11.99
N SER A 103 3.84 12.06 -12.04
CA SER A 103 4.53 10.86 -11.50
C SER A 103 5.98 10.71 -11.97
N PRO A 104 6.31 10.80 -13.28
CA PRO A 104 7.69 10.62 -13.74
C PRO A 104 8.66 11.66 -13.18
N LYS A 105 8.19 12.89 -12.93
CA LYS A 105 9.00 13.94 -12.32
C LYS A 105 9.25 13.64 -10.85
N VAL A 106 8.21 13.28 -10.10
CA VAL A 106 8.34 12.92 -8.67
C VAL A 106 9.27 11.72 -8.49
N GLU A 107 9.17 10.73 -9.37
CA GLU A 107 10.07 9.58 -9.40
C GLU A 107 11.53 10.01 -9.60
N SER A 108 11.81 10.83 -10.61
CA SER A 108 13.15 11.32 -10.92
C SER A 108 13.72 12.26 -9.84
N ASP A 109 12.93 13.22 -9.38
CA ASP A 109 13.40 14.32 -8.53
C ASP A 109 13.44 13.92 -7.05
N TYR A 110 12.54 13.04 -6.63
CA TYR A 110 12.44 12.60 -5.23
C TYR A 110 12.89 11.15 -5.06
N LEU A 111 12.25 10.17 -5.71
CA LEU A 111 12.49 8.76 -5.39
C LEU A 111 13.91 8.30 -5.72
N VAL A 112 14.47 8.70 -6.87
CA VAL A 112 15.88 8.37 -7.21
C VAL A 112 16.83 8.89 -6.14
N MET A 113 16.63 10.13 -5.67
CA MET A 113 17.46 10.71 -4.63
C MET A 113 17.27 10.00 -3.29
N GLN A 114 16.04 9.64 -2.92
CA GLN A 114 15.78 8.88 -1.70
C GLN A 114 16.48 7.52 -1.73
N TYR A 115 16.37 6.77 -2.83
CA TYR A 115 17.10 5.49 -2.96
C TYR A 115 18.61 5.68 -2.83
N ALA A 116 19.17 6.70 -3.50
CA ALA A 116 20.60 6.93 -3.49
C ALA A 116 21.15 7.44 -2.14
N GLN A 117 20.31 8.03 -1.29
CA GLN A 117 20.68 8.51 0.05
C GLN A 117 20.45 7.47 1.15
N GLN A 118 19.43 6.62 1.01
CA GLN A 118 19.04 5.65 2.05
C GLN A 118 19.77 4.32 1.93
N PHE A 119 20.31 3.99 0.75
CA PHE A 119 21.00 2.74 0.48
C PHE A 119 22.43 2.99 0.02
N THR A 120 23.33 2.10 0.41
CA THR A 120 24.69 2.06 -0.12
C THR A 120 24.69 1.56 -1.58
N GLU A 121 25.75 1.87 -2.33
CA GLU A 121 25.91 1.37 -3.71
C GLU A 121 25.85 -0.17 -3.78
N SER A 122 26.43 -0.87 -2.78
CA SER A 122 26.38 -2.33 -2.69
C SER A 122 24.97 -2.86 -2.47
N GLU A 123 24.19 -2.25 -1.57
CA GLU A 123 22.80 -2.67 -1.32
C GLU A 123 21.92 -2.40 -2.54
N LEU A 124 22.07 -1.25 -3.21
CA LEU A 124 21.35 -0.95 -4.45
C LEU A 124 21.65 -1.99 -5.54
N LYS A 125 22.91 -2.41 -5.65
CA LYS A 125 23.31 -3.46 -6.61
C LYS A 125 22.67 -4.80 -6.28
N GLU A 126 22.63 -5.18 -5.01
CA GLU A 126 21.97 -6.41 -4.55
C GLU A 126 20.47 -6.38 -4.84
N LEU A 127 19.80 -5.25 -4.57
CA LEU A 127 18.38 -5.07 -4.87
C LEU A 127 18.11 -5.15 -6.38
N VAL A 128 18.87 -4.44 -7.21
CA VAL A 128 18.73 -4.51 -8.68
C VAL A 128 18.94 -5.93 -9.19
N ALA A 129 19.90 -6.67 -8.64
CA ALA A 129 20.13 -8.07 -9.00
C ALA A 129 18.97 -8.98 -8.58
N LEU A 130 18.41 -8.80 -7.38
CA LEU A 130 17.25 -9.53 -6.89
C LEU A 130 16.03 -9.29 -7.78
N PHE A 131 15.72 -8.03 -8.10
CA PHE A 131 14.57 -7.68 -8.94
C PHE A 131 14.69 -8.22 -10.37
N ASN A 132 15.91 -8.37 -10.87
CA ASN A 132 16.17 -8.99 -12.16
C ASN A 132 16.24 -10.51 -12.13
N SER A 133 16.27 -11.14 -10.94
CA SER A 133 16.32 -12.59 -10.80
C SER A 133 15.09 -13.25 -11.43
N PRO A 134 15.25 -14.24 -12.33
CA PRO A 134 14.14 -14.99 -12.90
C PRO A 134 13.26 -15.66 -11.84
N ALA A 135 13.86 -16.15 -10.75
CA ALA A 135 13.12 -16.76 -9.66
C ALA A 135 12.24 -15.75 -8.93
N PHE A 136 12.74 -14.53 -8.73
CA PHE A 136 11.99 -13.47 -8.07
C PHE A 136 10.87 -12.91 -8.96
N LYS A 137 11.11 -12.74 -10.26
CA LYS A 137 10.05 -12.40 -11.23
C LYS A 137 8.93 -13.43 -11.24
N LYS A 138 9.28 -14.72 -11.31
CA LYS A 138 8.31 -15.82 -11.20
C LYS A 138 7.55 -15.79 -9.87
N TYR A 139 8.22 -15.46 -8.77
CA TYR A 139 7.56 -15.31 -7.48
C TYR A 139 6.54 -14.17 -7.49
N GLN A 140 6.89 -12.99 -8.00
CA GLN A 140 5.96 -11.86 -8.12
C GLN A 140 4.73 -12.20 -8.97
N GLU A 141 4.92 -12.84 -10.12
CA GLU A 141 3.83 -13.26 -11.02
C GLU A 141 2.90 -14.29 -10.37
N LEU A 142 3.45 -15.23 -9.58
CA LEU A 142 2.66 -16.31 -8.97
C LEU A 142 2.08 -15.96 -7.60
N SER A 143 2.64 -14.97 -6.89
CA SER A 143 2.24 -14.63 -5.52
C SER A 143 0.74 -14.36 -5.36
N PRO A 144 0.08 -13.55 -6.21
CA PRO A 144 -1.37 -13.32 -6.10
C PRO A 144 -2.19 -14.60 -6.22
N LYS A 145 -1.83 -15.49 -7.16
CA LYS A 145 -2.50 -16.77 -7.38
C LYS A 145 -2.31 -17.74 -6.21
N LEU A 146 -1.11 -17.75 -5.61
CA LEU A 146 -0.83 -18.54 -4.41
C LEU A 146 -1.66 -18.03 -3.21
N ALA A 147 -1.76 -16.71 -3.05
CA ALA A 147 -2.59 -16.09 -2.01
C ALA A 147 -4.08 -16.40 -2.20
N GLU A 148 -4.60 -16.30 -3.44
CA GLU A 148 -5.98 -16.67 -3.78
C GLU A 148 -6.27 -18.14 -3.43
N GLY A 149 -5.38 -19.05 -3.83
CA GLY A 149 -5.51 -20.48 -3.51
C GLY A 149 -5.49 -20.76 -2.01
N TYR A 150 -4.67 -20.03 -1.24
CA TYR A 150 -4.66 -20.12 0.22
C TYR A 150 -5.99 -19.67 0.83
N VAL A 151 -6.50 -18.50 0.44
CA VAL A 151 -7.78 -17.96 0.95
C VAL A 151 -8.95 -18.88 0.60
N SER A 152 -9.02 -19.36 -0.63
CA SER A 152 -10.07 -20.28 -1.09
C SER A 152 -10.14 -21.54 -0.21
N ARG A 153 -9.00 -22.20 0.04
CA ARG A 153 -8.93 -23.37 0.92
C ARG A 153 -9.24 -23.03 2.37
N LEU A 154 -8.80 -21.87 2.85
CA LEU A 154 -9.10 -21.43 4.22
C LEU A 154 -10.62 -21.29 4.42
N VAL A 155 -11.33 -20.67 3.48
CA VAL A 155 -12.79 -20.54 3.51
C VAL A 155 -13.46 -21.90 3.43
N GLU A 156 -13.04 -22.76 2.51
CA GLU A 156 -13.60 -24.12 2.35
C GLU A 156 -13.50 -24.92 3.65
N ASN A 157 -12.31 -24.95 4.24
CA ASN A 157 -12.04 -25.75 5.44
C ASN A 157 -12.64 -25.17 6.73
N SER A 158 -12.91 -23.86 6.79
CA SER A 158 -13.44 -23.19 7.99
C SER A 158 -14.96 -22.98 7.96
N ARG A 159 -15.60 -23.14 6.79
CA ARG A 159 -17.03 -22.81 6.58
C ARG A 159 -17.95 -23.39 7.65
N ILE A 160 -17.86 -24.70 7.89
CA ILE A 160 -18.77 -25.40 8.82
C ILE A 160 -18.58 -24.88 10.25
N ALA A 161 -17.33 -24.81 10.72
CA ALA A 161 -17.03 -24.32 12.06
C ALA A 161 -17.50 -22.87 12.28
N ILE A 162 -17.40 -22.01 11.26
CA ILE A 162 -17.91 -20.63 11.33
C ILE A 162 -19.44 -20.62 11.37
N GLN A 163 -20.10 -21.41 10.53
CA GLN A 163 -21.57 -21.53 10.52
C GLN A 163 -22.13 -21.98 11.87
N ASP A 164 -21.47 -22.95 12.53
CA ASP A 164 -21.86 -23.39 13.87
C ASP A 164 -21.75 -22.26 14.91
N ARG A 165 -20.68 -21.46 14.84
CA ARG A 165 -20.49 -20.30 15.73
C ARG A 165 -21.50 -19.19 15.46
N GLN A 166 -21.88 -18.98 14.20
CA GLN A 166 -22.95 -18.06 13.82
C GLN A 166 -24.29 -18.51 14.43
N GLY A 167 -24.68 -19.78 14.26
CA GLY A 167 -25.92 -20.29 14.84
C GLY A 167 -25.95 -20.19 16.37
N ALA A 168 -24.83 -20.47 17.04
CA ALA A 168 -24.70 -20.30 18.49
C ALA A 168 -24.84 -18.85 18.94
N LEU A 169 -24.35 -17.89 18.14
CA LEU A 169 -24.55 -16.46 18.39
C LEU A 169 -26.02 -16.07 18.22
N ASP A 170 -26.66 -16.50 17.13
CA ASP A 170 -28.05 -16.18 16.83
C ASP A 170 -29.00 -16.67 17.94
N ALA A 171 -28.79 -17.87 18.46
CA ALA A 171 -29.56 -18.41 19.59
C ALA A 171 -29.42 -17.54 20.87
N LYS A 172 -28.19 -17.11 21.18
CA LYS A 172 -27.93 -16.23 22.34
C LYS A 172 -28.53 -14.85 22.12
N ALA A 173 -28.34 -14.27 20.94
CA ALA A 173 -28.88 -12.97 20.58
C ALA A 173 -30.42 -12.96 20.66
N SER A 174 -31.08 -14.00 20.14
CA SER A 174 -32.52 -14.17 20.24
C SER A 174 -33.00 -14.21 21.70
N THR A 175 -32.29 -14.93 22.57
CA THR A 175 -32.59 -14.99 24.01
C THR A 175 -32.50 -13.61 24.65
N ILE A 176 -31.43 -12.85 24.37
CA ILE A 176 -31.22 -11.50 24.90
C ILE A 176 -32.34 -10.55 24.44
N VAL A 177 -32.63 -10.51 23.14
CA VAL A 177 -33.66 -9.62 22.58
C VAL A 177 -35.04 -9.95 23.13
N ASN A 178 -35.37 -11.23 23.31
CA ASN A 178 -36.66 -11.65 23.87
C ASN A 178 -36.78 -11.39 25.38
N SER A 179 -35.67 -11.41 26.13
CA SER A 179 -35.67 -11.07 27.56
C SER A 179 -35.93 -9.57 27.84
N ALA A 180 -35.85 -8.72 26.82
CA ALA A 180 -36.14 -7.30 26.90
C ALA A 180 -37.60 -6.94 26.53
N LYS A 181 -38.45 -7.95 26.27
CA LYS A 181 -39.90 -7.81 26.03
C LYS A 181 -40.68 -8.31 27.23
#